data_AF-A0A372M0Y6-F1
#
_entry.id   AF-A0A372M0Y6-F1
#
_cell.length_a   1.000
_cell.length_b   1.000
_cell.length_c   1.000
_cell.angle_alpha   90.00
_cell.angle_beta   90.00
_cell.angle_gamma   90.00
#
_symmetry.space_group_name_H-M   'P 1'
#
loop_
_entity.id
_entity.type
_entity.pdbx_description
1 polymer ?
#
loop_
_entity_poly.entity_id
_entity_poly.type
_entity_poly.pdbx_seq_one_letter_code
_entity_poly.pdbx_strand_id
1 'polypeptide(L)'
;MGAGTGTYSGEVSPLARIDASYTPRFAEFAFEPGFTAAVDQHVAHLRERLAVTCPDLVPHAPDREALSDYALGFLDALAESGWREPVGHDYAVCRLTAISWLVRRHDLA
;
A
#
# COMPACT_ATOMS: atom_id res chain seq x y z
N MET A 1 36.87 -6.88 20.45
CA MET A 1 35.67 -6.09 20.12
C MET A 1 34.99 -6.78 18.95
N GLY A 2 34.04 -7.67 19.23
CA GLY A 2 33.28 -8.36 18.20
C GLY A 2 32.16 -7.46 17.70
N ALA A 3 32.08 -7.24 16.40
CA ALA A 3 30.92 -6.64 15.77
C ALA A 3 29.75 -7.61 15.94
N GLY A 4 28.82 -7.27 16.83
CA GLY A 4 27.52 -7.91 16.89
C GLY A 4 26.74 -7.48 15.65
N THR A 5 26.79 -8.28 14.59
CA THR A 5 25.81 -8.21 13.51
C THR A 5 24.46 -8.56 14.12
N GLY A 6 23.69 -7.53 14.47
CA GLY A 6 22.30 -7.67 14.84
C GLY A 6 21.55 -8.25 13.67
N THR A 7 21.25 -9.55 13.74
CA THR A 7 20.18 -10.17 12.96
C THR A 7 18.88 -9.51 13.39
N TYR A 8 18.43 -8.48 12.67
CA TYR A 8 17.06 -8.01 12.79
C TYR A 8 16.15 -9.14 12.31
N SER A 9 15.24 -9.57 13.19
CA SER A 9 14.23 -10.59 12.97
C SER A 9 13.56 -10.47 11.60
N GLY A 10 13.22 -11.61 11.00
CA GLY A 10 12.44 -11.70 9.76
C GLY A 10 11.00 -11.23 9.91
N GLU A 11 10.82 -9.93 10.20
CA GLU A 11 9.52 -9.27 10.07
C GLU A 11 9.25 -9.06 8.57
N VAL A 12 8.10 -9.58 8.13
CA VAL A 12 7.63 -9.39 6.76
C VAL A 12 7.37 -7.90 6.55
N SER A 13 8.00 -7.34 5.51
CA SER A 13 7.76 -5.96 5.02
C SER A 13 6.26 -5.62 5.06
N PRO A 14 5.85 -4.43 5.57
CA PRO A 14 4.45 -4.00 5.52
C PRO A 14 3.87 -4.05 4.11
N LEU A 15 4.68 -3.73 3.10
CA LEU A 15 4.30 -3.80 1.70
C LEU A 15 4.06 -5.24 1.25
N ALA A 16 4.95 -6.18 1.59
CA ALA A 16 4.76 -7.61 1.30
C ALA A 16 3.50 -8.17 1.98
N ARG A 17 3.24 -7.78 3.23
CA ARG A 17 2.04 -8.20 3.97
C ARG A 17 0.75 -7.68 3.34
N ILE A 18 0.74 -6.40 2.95
CA ILE A 18 -0.41 -5.79 2.27
C ILE A 18 -0.60 -6.44 0.90
N ASP A 19 0.48 -6.62 0.12
CA ASP A 19 0.39 -7.21 -1.20
C ASP A 19 -0.22 -8.61 -1.17
N ALA A 20 0.27 -9.47 -0.28
CA ALA A 20 -0.24 -10.82 -0.12
C ALA A 20 -1.73 -10.84 0.29
N SER A 21 -2.16 -9.91 1.14
CA SER A 21 -3.54 -9.84 1.65
C SER A 21 -4.54 -9.27 0.64
N TYR A 22 -4.13 -8.27 -0.16
CA TYR A 22 -5.04 -7.49 -0.99
C TYR A 22 -4.93 -7.74 -2.50
N THR A 23 -3.89 -8.42 -2.99
CA THR A 23 -3.82 -8.88 -4.39
C THR A 23 -5.07 -9.68 -4.83
N PRO A 24 -5.62 -10.61 -4.03
CA PRO A 24 -6.79 -11.40 -4.46
C PRO A 24 -8.00 -10.55 -4.87
N ARG A 25 -8.14 -9.34 -4.30
CA ARG A 25 -9.23 -8.41 -4.63
C ARG A 25 -9.15 -7.84 -6.05
N PHE A 26 -8.02 -7.99 -6.73
CA PHE A 26 -7.89 -7.50 -8.12
C PHE A 26 -8.81 -8.25 -9.08
N ALA A 27 -9.22 -9.48 -8.75
CA ALA A 27 -10.24 -10.20 -9.51
C ALA A 27 -11.58 -9.45 -9.54
N GLU A 28 -11.88 -8.66 -8.51
CA GLU A 28 -13.12 -7.88 -8.41
C GLU A 28 -13.14 -6.70 -9.41
N PHE A 29 -11.99 -6.21 -9.89
CA PHE A 29 -11.92 -5.10 -10.85
C PHE A 29 -12.64 -5.38 -12.17
N ALA A 30 -12.77 -6.66 -12.54
CA ALA A 30 -13.49 -7.05 -13.75
C ALA A 30 -15.03 -6.89 -13.64
N PHE A 31 -15.56 -6.79 -12.42
CA PHE A 31 -17.01 -6.86 -12.16
C PHE A 31 -17.53 -5.68 -11.34
N GLU A 32 -16.66 -5.01 -10.58
CA GLU A 32 -17.02 -3.91 -9.67
C GLU A 32 -16.39 -2.59 -10.14
N PRO A 33 -17.03 -1.86 -11.08
CA PRO A 33 -16.48 -0.61 -11.62
C PRO A 33 -16.40 0.50 -10.56
N GLY A 34 -17.31 0.51 -9.58
CA GLY A 34 -17.27 1.45 -8.46
C GLY A 34 -16.07 1.24 -7.54
N PHE A 35 -15.73 -0.03 -7.26
CA PHE A 35 -14.53 -0.38 -6.51
C PHE A 35 -13.27 0.01 -7.27
N THR A 36 -13.21 -0.31 -8.57
CA THR A 36 -12.08 0.04 -9.44
C THR A 36 -11.83 1.55 -9.45
N ALA A 37 -12.88 2.36 -9.61
CA ALA A 37 -12.77 3.81 -9.59
C ALA A 37 -12.29 4.35 -8.23
N ALA A 38 -12.76 3.78 -7.13
CA ALA A 38 -12.31 4.16 -5.78
C ALA A 38 -10.82 3.81 -5.56
N VAL A 39 -10.37 2.64 -6.00
CA VAL A 39 -8.96 2.23 -5.93
C VAL A 39 -8.10 3.17 -6.78
N ASP A 40 -8.49 3.48 -8.01
CA ASP A 40 -7.77 4.41 -8.88
C ASP A 40 -7.64 5.80 -8.25
N GLN A 41 -8.69 6.29 -7.59
CA GLN A 41 -8.63 7.55 -6.84
C GLN A 41 -7.62 7.48 -5.69
N HIS A 42 -7.56 6.37 -4.95
CA HIS A 42 -6.57 6.19 -3.89
C HIS A 42 -5.14 6.07 -4.44
N VAL A 43 -4.95 5.40 -5.58
CA VAL A 43 -3.65 5.33 -6.27
C VAL A 43 -3.19 6.73 -6.66
N ALA A 44 -4.07 7.54 -7.24
CA ALA A 44 -3.77 8.93 -7.60
C ALA A 44 -3.37 9.75 -6.36
N HIS A 45 -4.15 9.68 -5.29
CA HIS A 45 -3.85 10.36 -4.03
C HIS A 45 -2.50 9.93 -3.43
N LEU A 46 -2.18 8.62 -3.46
CA LEU A 46 -0.91 8.12 -2.92
C LEU A 46 0.27 8.63 -3.73
N ARG A 47 0.16 8.63 -5.06
CA ARG A 47 1.19 9.20 -5.93
C ARG A 47 1.40 10.68 -5.67
N GLU A 48 0.33 11.46 -5.57
CA GLU A 48 0.40 12.89 -5.26
C GLU A 48 1.06 13.14 -3.90
N ARG A 49 0.64 12.40 -2.87
CA ARG A 49 1.15 12.54 -1.50
C ARG A 49 2.63 12.13 -1.37
N LEU A 50 3.06 11.12 -2.13
CA LEU A 50 4.41 10.55 -2.06
C LEU A 50 5.35 11.11 -3.14
N ALA A 51 4.86 11.98 -4.03
CA ALA A 51 5.69 12.61 -5.03
C ALA A 51 6.72 13.52 -4.36
N VAL A 52 8.00 13.23 -4.59
CA VAL A 52 9.06 14.24 -4.43
C VAL A 52 8.83 15.24 -5.55
N THR A 53 8.67 16.53 -5.22
CA THR A 53 8.34 17.62 -6.16
C THR A 53 9.25 17.59 -7.38
N CYS A 54 8.82 16.91 -8.43
CA CYS A 54 9.55 16.77 -9.69
C CYS A 54 8.63 17.29 -10.79
N PRO A 55 9.06 18.27 -11.60
CA PRO A 55 8.20 18.95 -12.57
C PRO A 55 7.88 18.12 -13.83
N ASP A 56 8.14 16.81 -13.82
CA ASP A 56 7.95 15.96 -14.98
C ASP A 56 6.48 15.50 -15.12
N LEU A 57 6.00 15.39 -16.36
CA LEU A 57 4.59 15.06 -16.67
C LEU A 57 4.28 13.55 -16.56
N VAL A 58 5.28 12.72 -16.24
CA VAL A 58 5.15 11.27 -16.14
C VAL A 58 5.06 10.87 -14.66
N PRO A 59 4.02 10.13 -14.24
CA PRO A 59 3.93 9.61 -12.88
C PRO A 59 5.11 8.67 -12.60
N HIS A 60 6.01 9.07 -11.69
CA HIS A 60 7.11 8.22 -11.25
C HIS A 60 6.63 7.12 -10.31
N ALA A 61 7.42 6.05 -10.19
CA ALA A 61 7.25 5.08 -9.13
C ALA A 61 7.34 5.79 -7.77
N PRO A 62 6.45 5.48 -6.81
CA PRO A 62 6.61 6.00 -5.45
C PRO A 62 7.91 5.47 -4.86
N ASP A 63 8.55 6.28 -4.02
CA ASP A 63 9.69 5.82 -3.24
C ASP A 63 9.25 4.68 -2.31
N ARG A 64 10.02 3.58 -2.31
CA ARG A 64 9.67 2.35 -1.57
C ARG A 64 9.63 2.58 -0.07
N GLU A 65 10.57 3.35 0.47
CA GLU A 65 10.67 3.64 1.90
C GLU A 65 9.51 4.53 2.32
N ALA A 66 9.24 5.61 1.56
CA ALA A 66 8.10 6.49 1.82
C ALA A 66 6.75 5.76 1.75
N LEU A 67 6.57 4.82 0.81
CA LEU A 67 5.36 4.00 0.73
C LEU A 67 5.28 3.01 1.91
N SER A 68 6.41 2.43 2.34
CA SER A 68 6.49 1.52 3.48
C SER A 68 6.13 2.23 4.79
N ASP A 69 6.69 3.42 5.02
CA ASP A 69 6.40 4.24 6.21
C ASP A 69 4.93 4.68 6.24
N TYR A 70 4.40 5.10 5.09
CA TYR A 70 2.99 5.41 4.96
C TYR A 70 2.11 4.19 5.29
N ALA A 71 2.44 3.03 4.73
CA ALA A 71 1.69 1.80 4.94
C ALA A 71 1.70 1.37 6.40
N LEU A 72 2.86 1.44 7.07
CA LEU A 72 2.99 1.13 8.49
C LEU A 72 2.11 2.05 9.35
N GLY A 73 2.25 3.37 9.19
CA GLY A 73 1.44 4.33 9.94
C GLY A 73 -0.06 4.20 9.67
N PHE A 74 -0.45 3.82 8.44
CA PHE A 74 -1.85 3.55 8.11
C PHE A 74 -2.37 2.28 8.81
N LEU A 75 -1.59 1.19 8.81
CA LEU A 75 -1.94 -0.04 9.52
C LEU A 75 -2.05 0.18 11.03
N ASP A 76 -1.14 0.96 11.62
CA ASP A 76 -1.19 1.32 13.04
C ASP A 76 -2.46 2.10 13.37
N ALA A 77 -2.83 3.09 12.57
CA ALA A 77 -4.08 3.84 12.75
C ALA A 77 -5.34 2.96 12.63
N LEU A 78 -5.33 1.96 11.74
CA LEU A 78 -6.42 0.98 11.65
C LEU A 78 -6.48 0.09 12.89
N ALA A 79 -5.33 -0.35 13.40
CA ALA A 79 -5.26 -1.13 14.64
C ALA A 79 -5.76 -0.33 15.85
N GLU A 80 -5.32 0.93 15.99
CA GLU A 80 -5.72 1.84 17.07
C GLU A 80 -7.21 2.16 17.05
N SER A 81 -7.79 2.34 15.86
CA SER A 81 -9.24 2.56 15.70
C SER A 81 -10.07 1.30 15.91
N GLY A 82 -9.44 0.13 16.09
CA GLY A 82 -10.12 -1.16 16.20
C GLY A 82 -10.80 -1.60 14.90
N TRP A 83 -10.34 -1.08 13.76
CA TRP A 83 -10.90 -1.41 12.46
C TRP A 83 -10.80 -2.91 12.18
N ARG A 84 -11.88 -3.46 11.62
CA ARG A 84 -11.95 -4.85 11.15
C ARG A 84 -12.44 -4.84 9.72
N GLU A 85 -11.77 -5.60 8.88
CA GLU A 85 -12.08 -5.65 7.46
C GLU A 85 -13.56 -6.03 7.21
N PRO A 86 -14.34 -5.19 6.50
CA PRO A 86 -15.71 -5.50 6.16
C PRO A 86 -15.77 -6.48 4.97
N VAL A 87 -16.95 -7.08 4.75
CA VAL A 87 -17.21 -7.94 3.58
C VAL A 87 -17.13 -7.14 2.26
N GLY A 88 -17.40 -5.83 2.29
CA GLY A 88 -17.39 -4.95 1.12
C GLY A 88 -16.17 -4.04 1.02
N HIS A 89 -16.31 -2.94 0.27
CA HIS A 89 -15.25 -1.97 -0.01
C HIS A 89 -15.47 -0.68 0.78
N ASP A 90 -14.90 -0.62 1.98
CA ASP A 90 -14.78 0.66 2.69
C ASP A 90 -13.51 1.40 2.29
N TYR A 91 -13.33 2.60 2.86
CA TYR A 91 -12.16 3.43 2.61
C TYR A 91 -10.83 2.68 2.85
N ALA A 92 -10.75 1.88 3.92
CA ALA A 92 -9.52 1.19 4.29
C ALA A 92 -9.21 0.04 3.32
N VAL A 93 -10.23 -0.74 2.92
CA VAL A 93 -10.08 -1.78 1.89
C VAL A 93 -9.60 -1.16 0.57
N CYS A 94 -10.21 -0.06 0.12
CA CYS A 94 -9.80 0.60 -1.12
C CYS A 94 -8.36 1.14 -1.02
N ARG A 95 -7.98 1.71 0.13
CA ARG A 95 -6.62 2.22 0.38
C ARG A 95 -5.57 1.10 0.38
N LEU A 96 -5.83 -0.02 1.06
CA LEU A 96 -4.90 -1.16 1.14
C LEU A 96 -4.77 -1.86 -0.23
N THR A 97 -5.87 -1.96 -0.97
CA THR A 97 -5.85 -2.48 -2.35
C THR A 97 -5.03 -1.56 -3.27
N ALA A 98 -5.16 -0.24 -3.13
CA ALA A 98 -4.34 0.72 -3.88
C ALA A 98 -2.83 0.61 -3.56
N ILE A 99 -2.46 0.38 -2.29
CA ILE A 99 -1.08 0.13 -1.90
C ILE A 99 -0.56 -1.17 -2.55
N SER A 100 -1.30 -2.28 -2.46
CA SER A 100 -0.94 -3.53 -3.15
C SER A 100 -0.78 -3.33 -4.65
N TRP A 101 -1.65 -2.53 -5.28
CA TRP A 101 -1.55 -2.23 -6.70
C TRP A 101 -0.25 -1.50 -7.04
N LEU A 102 0.14 -0.49 -6.25
CA LEU A 102 1.42 0.23 -6.42
C LEU A 102 2.61 -0.71 -6.20
N VAL A 103 2.53 -1.58 -5.20
CA VAL A 103 3.57 -2.57 -4.90
C VAL A 103 3.81 -3.50 -6.09
N ARG A 104 2.75 -4.13 -6.63
CA ARG A 104 2.91 -5.02 -7.80
C ARG A 104 3.31 -4.27 -9.06
N ARG A 105 2.77 -3.07 -9.27
CA ARG A 105 3.05 -2.28 -10.49
C ARG A 105 4.52 -1.89 -10.60
N HIS A 106 5.18 -1.69 -9.46
CA HIS A 106 6.55 -1.20 -9.39
C HIS A 106 7.53 -2.19 -8.71
N ASP A 107 7.11 -3.42 -8.44
CA ASP A 107 7.90 -4.48 -7.79
C ASP A 107 8.53 -4.07 -6.45
N LEU A 108 7.69 -3.59 -5.53
CA LEU A 108 8.12 -2.95 -4.27
C LEU A 108 8.01 -3.83 -3.00
N ALA A 109 7.69 -5.13 -3.14
CA ALA A 109 7.37 -6.00 -2.00
C ALA A 109 8.51 -6.09 -0.97
#